data_AF-A0A1H0C182-F1
#
_entry.id   AF-A0A1H0C182-F1
#
_cell.length_a   1.000
_cell.length_b   1.000
_cell.length_c   1.000
_cell.angle_alpha   90.00
_cell.angle_beta   90.00
_cell.angle_gamma   90.00
#
_symmetry.space_group_name_H-M   'P 1'
#
loop_
_entity.id
_entity.type
_entity.pdbx_description
1 polymer ?
#
loop_
_entity_poly.entity_id
_entity_poly.type
_entity_poly.pdbx_seq_one_letter_code
_entity_poly.pdbx_strand_id
1 'polypeptide(L)'
;MTTVTMSRARAELPALVDKAHEDAVFLTKRGRTAAVLISPAAYERMLEALEDQDDIAAYDAAMDEEGPNIPWDEVKADLGLD
;
A
#
# COMPACT_ATOMS: atom_id res chain seq x y z
N MET A 1 -6.03 16.44 -6.96
CA MET A 1 -7.11 15.51 -6.58
C MET A 1 -8.39 15.85 -7.37
N THR A 2 -9.03 14.88 -8.03
CA THR A 2 -10.25 15.13 -8.83
C THR A 2 -11.47 14.46 -8.22
N THR A 3 -12.63 15.10 -8.19
CA THR A 3 -13.89 14.49 -7.76
C THR A 3 -14.94 14.58 -8.85
N VAL A 4 -15.60 13.47 -9.18
CA VAL A 4 -16.55 13.35 -10.28
C VAL A 4 -17.78 12.56 -9.83
N THR A 5 -18.96 12.90 -10.33
CA THR A 5 -20.17 12.09 -10.09
C THR A 5 -20.12 10.82 -10.92
N MET A 6 -20.71 9.72 -10.41
CA MET A 6 -20.78 8.46 -11.17
C MET A 6 -21.48 8.62 -12.53
N SER A 7 -22.46 9.52 -12.64
CA SER A 7 -23.16 9.79 -13.90
C SER A 7 -22.22 10.41 -14.94
N ARG A 8 -21.39 11.38 -14.53
CA ARG A 8 -20.38 12.00 -15.40
C ARG A 8 -19.24 11.03 -15.71
N ALA A 9 -18.80 10.26 -14.72
CA ALA A 9 -17.73 9.29 -14.91
C ALA A 9 -18.07 8.22 -15.96
N ARG A 10 -19.34 7.82 -16.07
CA ARG A 10 -19.78 6.90 -17.14
C ARG A 10 -19.57 7.47 -18.55
N ALA A 11 -19.70 8.78 -18.73
CA ALA A 11 -19.53 9.43 -20.03
C ALA A 11 -18.06 9.72 -20.37
N GLU A 12 -17.20 9.86 -19.36
CA GLU A 12 -15.81 10.33 -19.50
C GLU A 12 -14.77 9.28 -19.05
N LEU A 13 -15.17 8.01 -18.93
CA LEU A 13 -14.34 6.97 -18.29
C LEU A 13 -12.90 6.87 -18.86
N PRO A 14 -12.67 6.87 -20.19
CA PRO A 14 -11.30 6.80 -20.72
C PRO A 14 -10.41 7.95 -20.22
N ALA A 15 -10.90 9.19 -20.29
CA ALA A 15 -10.15 10.36 -19.82
C ALA A 15 -9.91 10.34 -18.30
N LEU A 16 -10.83 9.74 -17.53
CA LEU A 16 -10.64 9.57 -16.09
C LEU A 16 -9.61 8.49 -15.76
N VAL A 17 -9.50 7.43 -16.58
CA VAL A 17 -8.43 6.44 -16.45
C VAL A 17 -7.08 7.07 -16.74
N ASP A 18 -6.96 7.85 -17.82
CA ASP A 18 -5.74 8.61 -18.12
C ASP A 18 -5.37 9.54 -16.96
N LYS A 19 -6.36 10.25 -16.41
CA LYS A 19 -6.14 11.12 -15.25
C LYS A 19 -5.70 10.37 -14.00
N ALA A 20 -6.21 9.15 -13.80
CA ALA A 20 -5.84 8.31 -12.66
C ALA A 20 -4.38 7.83 -12.69
N HIS A 21 -3.71 7.90 -13.85
CA HIS A 21 -2.26 7.69 -13.94
C HIS A 21 -1.45 8.80 -13.27
N GLU A 22 -1.99 10.03 -13.25
CA GLU A 22 -1.34 11.19 -12.63
C GLU A 22 -1.77 11.38 -11.18
N ASP A 23 -3.07 11.23 -10.87
CA ASP A 23 -3.62 11.51 -9.54
C ASP A 23 -4.97 10.80 -9.30
N ALA A 24 -5.29 10.51 -8.04
CA ALA A 24 -6.51 9.82 -7.65
C ALA A 24 -7.79 10.59 -8.08
N VAL A 25 -8.76 9.83 -8.60
CA VAL A 25 -10.08 10.33 -8.99
C VAL A 25 -11.16 9.75 -8.08
N PHE A 26 -11.83 10.61 -7.33
CA PHE A 26 -12.88 10.25 -6.39
C PHE A 26 -14.23 10.23 -7.12
N LEU A 27 -14.90 9.10 -7.07
CA LEU A 27 -16.22 8.90 -7.67
C LEU A 27 -17.30 9.06 -6.61
N THR A 28 -18.29 9.91 -6.89
CA THR A 28 -19.37 10.22 -5.96
C THR A 28 -20.73 9.73 -6.43
N LYS A 29 -21.56 9.28 -5.49
CA LYS A 29 -22.96 8.90 -5.70
C LYS A 29 -23.83 9.64 -4.69
N ARG A 30 -24.76 10.46 -5.19
CA ARG A 30 -25.63 11.32 -4.35
C ARG A 30 -24.82 12.18 -3.36
N GLY A 31 -23.74 12.80 -3.86
CA GLY A 31 -22.87 13.68 -3.08
C GLY A 31 -21.89 13.01 -2.12
N ARG A 32 -21.89 11.67 -2.00
CA ARG A 32 -20.95 10.92 -1.15
C ARG A 32 -19.92 10.17 -1.99
N THR A 33 -18.67 10.14 -1.54
CA THR A 33 -17.63 9.29 -2.13
C THR A 33 -18.06 7.83 -2.06
N ALA A 34 -18.00 7.16 -3.21
CA ALA A 34 -18.42 5.78 -3.38
C ALA A 34 -17.25 4.88 -3.83
N ALA A 35 -16.29 5.43 -4.57
CA ALA A 35 -15.11 4.72 -5.03
C ALA A 35 -13.98 5.72 -5.33
N VAL A 36 -12.77 5.19 -5.48
CA VAL A 36 -11.59 5.94 -5.97
C VAL A 36 -10.99 5.15 -7.12
N LEU A 37 -10.67 5.84 -8.21
CA LEU A 37 -9.88 5.32 -9.32
C LEU A 37 -8.44 5.82 -9.15
N ILE A 38 -7.50 4.88 -9.18
CA ILE A 38 -6.05 5.12 -9.03
C ILE A 38 -5.31 4.30 -10.08
N SER A 39 -4.07 4.66 -10.37
CA SER A 39 -3.21 3.86 -11.23
C SER A 39 -2.85 2.51 -10.60
N PRO A 40 -2.58 1.47 -11.41
CA PRO A 40 -2.09 0.19 -10.89
C PRO A 40 -0.83 0.34 -10.04
N ALA A 41 0.13 1.16 -10.46
CA ALA A 41 1.36 1.41 -9.70
C ALA A 41 1.09 2.10 -8.35
N ALA A 42 0.08 2.98 -8.26
CA ALA A 42 -0.32 3.56 -6.98
C ALA A 42 -0.96 2.51 -6.06
N TYR A 43 -1.78 1.61 -6.62
CA TYR A 43 -2.37 0.50 -5.87
C TYR A 43 -1.30 -0.46 -5.34
N GLU A 44 -0.33 -0.85 -6.17
CA GLU A 44 0.79 -1.71 -5.78
C GLU A 44 1.62 -1.10 -4.64
N ARG A 45 2.00 0.19 -4.76
CA ARG A 45 2.71 0.89 -3.67
C ARG A 45 1.91 0.96 -2.37
N MET A 46 0.58 1.04 -2.45
CA MET A 46 -0.25 1.00 -1.24
C MET A 46 -0.27 -0.39 -0.60
N LEU A 47 -0.22 -1.46 -1.39
CA LEU A 47 -0.11 -2.82 -0.86
C LEU A 47 1.26 -3.06 -0.22
N GLU A 48 2.33 -2.65 -0.90
CA GLU A 48 3.70 -2.72 -0.37
C GLU A 48 3.82 -1.94 0.95
N ALA A 49 3.30 -0.71 1.01
CA ALA A 49 3.31 0.07 2.25
C ALA A 49 2.49 -0.55 3.39
N LEU A 50 1.47 -1.38 3.09
CA LEU A 50 0.73 -2.12 4.11
C LEU A 50 1.52 -3.33 4.61
N GLU A 51 2.26 -4.02 3.75
CA GLU A 51 3.18 -5.10 4.14
C GLU A 51 4.34 -4.55 4.97
N ASP A 52 4.98 -3.47 4.51
CA ASP A 52 6.07 -2.81 5.21
C ASP A 52 5.68 -2.39 6.64
N GLN A 53 4.39 -2.11 6.88
CA GLN A 53 3.90 -1.76 8.20
C GLN A 53 4.03 -2.92 9.20
N ASP A 54 3.82 -4.16 8.74
CA ASP A 54 3.98 -5.35 9.58
C ASP A 54 5.47 -5.60 9.88
N ASP A 55 6.35 -5.39 8.90
CA ASP A 55 7.80 -5.47 9.08
C ASP A 55 8.34 -4.44 10.07
N ILE A 56 7.86 -3.19 9.99
CA ILE A 56 8.21 -2.13 10.96
C ILE A 56 7.75 -2.54 12.36
N ALA A 57 6.53 -3.06 12.50
CA ALA A 57 6.03 -3.50 13.80
C ALA A 57 6.84 -4.67 14.37
N ALA A 58 7.27 -5.62 13.52
CA ALA A 58 8.14 -6.71 13.93
C ALA A 58 9.53 -6.23 14.34
N TYR A 59 10.10 -5.26 13.61
CA TYR A 59 11.36 -4.62 13.98
C TYR A 59 11.28 -3.92 15.34
N ASP A 60 10.25 -3.10 15.55
CA ASP A 60 10.05 -2.40 16.82
C ASP A 60 9.92 -3.39 17.98
N ALA A 61 9.15 -4.47 17.79
CA ALA A 61 9.02 -5.53 18.79
C ALA A 61 10.34 -6.24 19.10
N ALA A 62 11.17 -6.51 18.10
CA ALA A 62 12.49 -7.11 18.28
C ALA A 62 13.48 -6.16 18.98
N MET A 63 13.40 -4.86 18.72
CA MET A 63 14.23 -3.85 19.39
C MET A 63 13.84 -3.64 20.85
N ASP A 64 12.56 -3.84 21.18
CA ASP A 64 12.04 -3.79 22.55
C ASP A 64 12.31 -5.08 23.36
N GLU A 65 12.74 -6.17 22.71
CA GLU A 65 13.07 -7.43 23.39
C GLU A 65 14.33 -7.26 24.26
N GLU A 66 14.21 -7.61 25.55
CA GLU A 66 15.33 -7.60 26.47
C GLU A 66 16.18 -8.86 26.33
N GLY A 67 17.48 -8.70 26.06
CA GLY A 67 18.42 -9.82 26.00
C GLY A 67 19.60 -9.56 25.06
N PRO A 68 20.60 -10.44 25.04
CA PRO A 68 21.63 -10.39 24.01
C PRO A 68 21.05 -10.86 22.66
N ASN A 69 21.46 -10.21 21.57
CA ASN A 69 21.18 -10.69 20.22
C ASN A 69 21.84 -12.06 19.98
N ILE A 70 21.22 -12.87 19.10
CA ILE A 70 21.78 -14.15 18.68
C ILE A 70 23.02 -13.91 17.78
N PRO A 71 24.18 -14.52 18.09
CA PRO A 71 25.37 -14.41 17.24
C PRO A 71 25.14 -14.98 15.83
N TRP A 72 25.71 -14.34 14.80
CA TRP A 72 25.54 -14.77 13.41
C TRP A 72 26.02 -16.21 13.13
N ASP A 73 27.08 -16.65 13.81
CA ASP A 73 27.57 -18.03 13.69
C ASP A 73 26.55 -19.06 14.21
N GLU A 74 25.79 -18.72 15.26
CA GLU A 74 24.74 -19.58 15.80
C GLU A 74 23.53 -19.65 14.84
N VAL A 75 23.12 -18.52 14.27
CA VAL A 75 22.03 -18.47 13.28
C VAL A 75 22.33 -19.35 12.05
N LYS A 76 23.58 -19.32 11.55
CA LYS A 76 23.98 -20.17 10.41
C LYS A 76 23.96 -21.65 10.76
N ALA A 77 24.46 -22.01 11.95
CA ALA A 77 24.46 -23.39 12.41
C ALA A 77 23.04 -23.96 12.52
N ASP A 78 22.11 -23.19 13.09
CA ASP A 78 20.70 -23.57 13.23
C ASP A 78 19.98 -23.72 11.87
N LEU A 79 20.36 -22.90 10.88
CA LEU A 79 19.83 -22.97 9.51
C LEU A 79 20.56 -24.00 8.63
N GLY A 80 21.62 -24.66 9.11
CA GLY A 80 22.42 -25.61 8.35
C GLY A 80 23.23 -24.97 7.22
N LEU A 81 23.69 -23.73 7.42
CA LEU A 81 24.42 -22.91 6.45
C LEU A 81 25.94 -22.85 6.71
N ASP A 82 26.46 -23.76 7.52
CA ASP A 82 27.88 -23.86 7.91
C ASP A 82 28.78 -24.49 6.83
#